data_AF-A0A3N5PJ62-F1
#
_entry.id   AF-A0A3N5PJ62-F1
#
_cell.length_a   1.000
_cell.length_b   1.000
_cell.length_c   1.000
_cell.angle_alpha   90.00
_cell.angle_beta   90.00
_cell.angle_gamma   90.00
#
_symmetry.space_group_name_H-M   'P 1'
#
loop_
_entity.id
_entity.type
_entity.pdbx_description
1 polymer ?
#
loop_
_entity_poly.entity_id
_entity_poly.type
_entity_poly.pdbx_seq_one_letter_code
_entity_poly.pdbx_strand_id
1 'polypeptide(L)'
;MATADPSTTTAAPLAVRMAHALVGYSYAHFRAEVVAKAKLCVYDLLSSALAAGEQPWSRQAAAIARANSGGAPRGAAIIGTSDVVSLHDAAFANGTLSHGLVRDDMHVGSVSHLGTVLVPALLALVETANAGGKEFLAALVAGYEVGGKVGRMVMDVEVSRIFRPTGTVGPIAAAAAGAKLLGLTPEQTTAALALAANTAAGYNEWAGTGGSEMFFHNGFAARSAVTAVQLAAEGAYASPTALDGEAGMLAAFRRPRPPSVPELFADRAEILAVFFKPVPACNFAQTPAQ
;
A
#
# COMPACT_ATOMS: atom_id res chain seq x y z
N MET A 1 3.73 -8.98 35.78
CA MET A 1 3.78 -8.29 34.47
C MET A 1 5.09 -7.52 34.42
N ALA A 2 6.11 -8.07 33.75
CA ALA A 2 7.37 -7.37 33.57
C ALA A 2 7.16 -6.25 32.55
N THR A 3 7.42 -5.02 32.96
CA THR A 3 7.48 -3.85 32.10
C THR A 3 8.63 -4.05 31.11
N ALA A 4 8.32 -4.12 29.81
CA ALA A 4 9.35 -4.22 28.78
C ALA A 4 10.26 -2.98 28.84
N ASP A 5 11.57 -3.21 28.86
CA ASP A 5 12.59 -2.17 28.88
C ASP A 5 12.58 -1.40 27.54
N PRO A 6 12.34 -0.07 27.52
CA PRO A 6 12.37 0.74 26.30
C PRO A 6 13.73 0.73 25.56
N SER A 7 14.81 0.26 26.19
CA SER A 7 16.11 0.09 25.54
C SER A 7 16.14 -1.06 24.52
N THR A 8 15.27 -2.09 24.67
CA THR A 8 15.25 -3.29 23.81
C THR A 8 14.57 -3.08 22.47
N THR A 9 13.77 -2.02 22.33
CA THR A 9 12.97 -1.75 21.13
C THR A 9 13.76 -1.08 20.01
N THR A 10 14.90 -0.46 20.32
CA THR A 10 15.72 0.24 19.30
C THR A 10 16.56 -0.72 18.44
N ALA A 11 16.92 -1.89 18.98
CA ALA A 11 17.69 -2.95 18.30
C ALA A 11 16.82 -3.97 17.54
N ALA A 12 15.51 -3.95 17.72
CA ALA A 12 14.60 -4.88 17.05
C ALA A 12 14.55 -4.64 15.53
N PRO A 13 14.27 -5.68 14.72
CA PRO A 13 14.13 -5.55 13.26
C PRO A 13 13.06 -4.54 12.83
N LEU A 14 13.25 -3.92 11.67
CA LEU A 14 12.36 -2.88 11.13
C LEU A 14 10.88 -3.27 11.15
N ALA A 15 10.55 -4.46 10.63
CA ALA A 15 9.16 -4.92 10.53
C ALA A 15 8.53 -5.10 11.92
N VAL A 16 9.28 -5.65 12.89
CA VAL A 16 8.83 -5.83 14.28
C VAL A 16 8.51 -4.49 14.91
N ARG A 17 9.41 -3.51 14.78
CA ARG A 17 9.21 -2.18 15.35
C ARG A 17 7.99 -1.48 14.77
N MET A 18 7.82 -1.52 13.45
CA MET A 18 6.64 -0.95 12.78
C MET A 18 5.36 -1.63 13.24
N ALA A 19 5.35 -2.96 13.34
CA ALA A 19 4.22 -3.74 13.82
C ALA A 19 3.78 -3.33 15.24
N HIS A 20 4.73 -3.24 16.19
CA HIS A 20 4.43 -2.80 17.55
C HIS A 20 3.90 -1.37 17.61
N ALA A 21 4.50 -0.45 16.85
CA ALA A 21 4.06 0.95 16.81
C ALA A 21 2.62 1.07 16.29
N LEU A 22 2.26 0.32 15.23
CA LEU A 22 0.92 0.36 14.64
C LEU A 22 -0.20 -0.04 15.61
N VAL A 23 0.06 -0.95 16.55
CA VAL A 23 -0.95 -1.37 17.55
C VAL A 23 -1.38 -0.19 18.42
N GLY A 24 -0.45 0.71 18.77
CA GLY A 24 -0.70 1.84 19.66
C GLY A 24 -1.58 2.97 19.07
N TYR A 25 -1.73 3.05 17.75
CA TYR A 25 -2.47 4.14 17.11
C TYR A 25 -3.93 3.78 16.84
N SER A 26 -4.83 4.75 16.90
CA SER A 26 -6.25 4.58 16.57
C SER A 26 -6.78 5.89 15.98
N TYR A 27 -7.99 5.85 15.43
CA TYR A 27 -8.63 7.05 14.86
C TYR A 27 -8.57 8.27 15.80
N ALA A 28 -8.73 8.06 17.11
CA ALA A 28 -8.74 9.12 18.11
C ALA A 28 -7.38 9.85 18.27
N HIS A 29 -6.29 9.23 17.83
CA HIS A 29 -4.95 9.83 17.88
C HIS A 29 -4.70 10.82 16.73
N PHE A 30 -5.52 10.79 15.67
CA PHE A 30 -5.27 11.60 14.48
C PHE A 30 -5.92 12.97 14.57
N ARG A 31 -5.10 14.00 14.32
CA ARG A 31 -5.55 15.39 14.15
C ARG A 31 -6.57 15.49 13.00
N ALA A 32 -7.46 16.48 13.10
CA ALA A 32 -8.51 16.69 12.10
C ALA A 32 -7.98 16.83 10.66
N GLU A 33 -6.83 17.47 10.47
CA GLU A 33 -6.19 17.62 9.15
C GLU A 33 -5.76 16.29 8.54
N VAL A 34 -5.28 15.34 9.36
CA VAL A 34 -4.85 14.00 8.91
C VAL A 34 -6.08 13.20 8.45
N VAL A 35 -7.16 13.26 9.24
CA VAL A 35 -8.45 12.63 8.89
C VAL A 35 -9.03 13.25 7.61
N ALA A 36 -9.00 14.57 7.48
CA ALA A 36 -9.49 15.26 6.28
C ALA A 36 -8.68 14.85 5.05
N LYS A 37 -7.35 14.78 5.16
CA LYS A 37 -6.48 14.33 4.08
C LYS A 37 -6.76 12.88 3.69
N ALA A 38 -6.95 11.99 4.66
CA ALA A 38 -7.31 10.59 4.40
C ALA A 38 -8.61 10.45 3.61
N LYS A 39 -9.65 11.23 3.96
CA LYS A 39 -10.90 11.27 3.18
C LYS A 39 -10.68 11.76 1.75
N LEU A 40 -9.86 12.81 1.57
CA LEU A 40 -9.52 13.31 0.23
C LEU A 40 -8.78 12.27 -0.60
N CYS A 41 -7.86 11.49 -0.02
CA CYS A 41 -7.20 10.40 -0.74
C CYS A 41 -8.18 9.33 -1.23
N VAL A 42 -9.19 9.00 -0.42
CA VAL A 42 -10.26 8.07 -0.84
C VAL A 42 -11.09 8.67 -1.98
N TYR A 43 -11.49 9.94 -1.87
CA TYR A 43 -12.26 10.60 -2.92
C TYR A 43 -11.49 10.73 -4.24
N ASP A 44 -10.21 11.12 -4.19
CA ASP A 44 -9.36 11.23 -5.37
C ASP A 44 -9.23 9.87 -6.08
N LEU A 45 -8.99 8.80 -5.32
CA LEU A 45 -8.89 7.46 -5.87
C LEU A 45 -10.19 6.98 -6.52
N LEU A 46 -11.33 7.14 -5.84
CA LEU A 46 -12.63 6.76 -6.40
C LEU A 46 -12.94 7.56 -7.66
N SER A 47 -12.62 8.85 -7.68
CA SER A 47 -12.78 9.70 -8.86
C SER A 47 -11.92 9.21 -10.03
N SER A 48 -10.65 8.87 -9.79
CA SER A 48 -9.76 8.33 -10.82
C SER A 48 -10.26 6.98 -11.34
N ALA A 49 -10.60 6.05 -10.44
CA ALA A 49 -11.06 4.71 -10.80
C ALA A 49 -12.35 4.72 -11.62
N LEU A 50 -13.35 5.53 -11.24
CA LEU A 50 -14.61 5.66 -11.97
C LEU A 50 -14.39 6.25 -13.37
N ALA A 51 -13.54 7.27 -13.48
CA ALA A 51 -13.23 7.89 -14.77
C ALA A 51 -12.37 6.98 -15.67
N ALA A 52 -11.60 6.06 -15.09
CA ALA A 52 -10.77 5.09 -15.81
C ALA A 52 -11.52 3.81 -16.22
N GLY A 53 -12.78 3.62 -15.81
CA GLY A 53 -13.47 2.32 -15.89
C GLY A 53 -13.49 1.69 -17.29
N GLU A 54 -13.56 2.52 -18.33
CA GLU A 54 -13.62 2.08 -19.73
C GLU A 54 -12.27 1.96 -20.45
N GLN A 55 -11.17 2.25 -19.76
CA GLN A 55 -9.83 2.10 -20.34
C GLN A 55 -9.50 0.63 -20.64
N PRO A 56 -8.66 0.33 -21.66
CA PRO A 56 -8.32 -1.05 -22.02
C PRO A 56 -7.81 -1.90 -20.85
N TRP A 57 -6.86 -1.37 -20.07
CA TRP A 57 -6.31 -2.04 -18.89
C TRP A 57 -7.34 -2.26 -17.78
N SER A 58 -8.29 -1.33 -17.60
CA SER A 58 -9.38 -1.46 -16.64
C SER A 58 -10.32 -2.61 -17.01
N ARG A 59 -10.74 -2.66 -18.29
CA ARG A 59 -11.60 -3.73 -18.82
C ARG A 59 -10.90 -5.09 -18.75
N GLN A 60 -9.62 -5.14 -19.09
CA GLN A 60 -8.79 -6.36 -19.02
C GLN A 60 -8.65 -6.87 -17.58
N ALA A 61 -8.38 -5.97 -16.63
CA ALA A 61 -8.26 -6.36 -15.22
C ALA A 61 -9.59 -6.85 -14.65
N ALA A 62 -10.70 -6.17 -14.95
CA ALA A 62 -12.03 -6.60 -14.55
C ALA A 62 -12.43 -7.96 -15.17
N ALA A 63 -12.06 -8.20 -16.45
CA ALA A 63 -12.33 -9.48 -17.10
C ALA A 63 -11.59 -10.65 -16.42
N ILE A 64 -10.31 -10.48 -16.09
CA ILE A 64 -9.54 -11.50 -15.34
C ILE A 64 -10.13 -11.72 -13.94
N ALA A 65 -10.48 -10.64 -13.24
CA ALA A 65 -11.10 -10.73 -11.92
C ALA A 65 -12.42 -11.52 -11.93
N ARG A 66 -13.28 -11.27 -12.93
CA ARG A 66 -14.52 -12.03 -13.12
C ARG A 66 -14.24 -13.50 -13.43
N ALA A 67 -13.32 -13.79 -14.34
CA ALA A 67 -13.00 -15.15 -14.75
C ALA A 67 -12.49 -16.02 -13.59
N ASN A 68 -11.69 -15.45 -12.69
CA ASN A 68 -11.12 -16.15 -11.54
C ASN A 68 -12.13 -16.39 -10.41
N SER A 69 -13.16 -15.55 -10.32
CA SER A 69 -14.00 -15.47 -9.13
C SER A 69 -14.89 -16.70 -8.87
N GLY A 70 -15.18 -17.52 -9.89
CA GLY A 70 -15.79 -18.84 -9.72
C GLY A 70 -17.12 -18.88 -8.94
N GLY A 71 -17.80 -17.75 -8.74
CA GLY A 71 -18.98 -17.64 -7.89
C GLY A 71 -18.70 -17.49 -6.38
N ALA A 72 -17.58 -16.85 -5.99
CA ALA A 72 -17.21 -16.63 -4.59
C ALA A 72 -18.40 -16.08 -3.76
N PRO A 73 -18.90 -16.81 -2.74
CA PRO A 73 -20.09 -16.41 -1.97
C PRO A 73 -19.83 -15.23 -1.03
N ARG A 74 -18.56 -14.91 -0.79
CA ARG A 74 -18.09 -13.72 -0.08
C ARG A 74 -16.95 -13.12 -0.88
N GLY A 75 -17.07 -11.84 -1.21
CA GLY A 75 -16.17 -11.16 -2.12
C GLY A 75 -16.18 -9.66 -1.90
N ALA A 76 -15.51 -8.94 -2.79
CA ALA A 76 -15.48 -7.48 -2.80
C ALA A 76 -15.87 -6.94 -4.17
N ALA A 77 -16.42 -5.73 -4.16
CA ALA A 77 -16.91 -5.09 -5.37
C ALA A 77 -15.77 -4.58 -6.27
N ILE A 78 -15.98 -4.65 -7.59
CA ILE A 78 -15.20 -3.86 -8.54
C ILE A 78 -15.80 -2.45 -8.60
N ILE A 79 -14.98 -1.42 -8.41
CA ILE A 79 -15.43 -0.02 -8.38
C ILE A 79 -16.15 0.32 -9.68
N GLY A 80 -17.36 0.86 -9.57
CA GLY A 80 -18.17 1.29 -10.70
C GLY A 80 -18.96 0.18 -11.38
N THR A 81 -18.97 -1.05 -10.84
CA THR A 81 -19.78 -2.16 -11.36
C THR A 81 -20.61 -2.81 -10.25
N SER A 82 -21.52 -3.71 -10.64
CA SER A 82 -22.26 -4.57 -9.72
C SER A 82 -21.57 -5.92 -9.47
N ASP A 83 -20.34 -6.10 -9.96
CA ASP A 83 -19.62 -7.37 -9.85
C ASP A 83 -19.05 -7.54 -8.44
N VAL A 84 -19.19 -8.75 -7.89
CA VAL A 84 -18.54 -9.19 -6.66
C VAL A 84 -17.60 -10.34 -7.01
N VAL A 85 -16.31 -10.18 -6.70
CA VAL A 85 -15.25 -11.14 -7.02
C VAL A 85 -14.45 -11.46 -5.75
N SER A 86 -13.48 -12.38 -5.83
CA SER A 86 -12.60 -12.67 -4.68
C SER A 86 -11.91 -11.38 -4.18
N LEU A 87 -11.56 -11.30 -2.89
CA LEU A 87 -10.96 -10.10 -2.32
C LEU A 87 -9.68 -9.67 -3.06
N HIS A 88 -8.84 -10.65 -3.39
CA HIS A 88 -7.56 -10.42 -4.05
C HIS A 88 -7.74 -10.04 -5.55
N ASP A 89 -8.81 -10.52 -6.20
CA ASP A 89 -9.17 -10.10 -7.55
C ASP A 89 -9.82 -8.71 -7.58
N ALA A 90 -10.64 -8.37 -6.58
CA ALA A 90 -11.21 -7.04 -6.42
C ALA A 90 -10.10 -6.01 -6.19
N ALA A 91 -9.15 -6.31 -5.31
CA ALA A 91 -7.97 -5.47 -5.08
C ALA A 91 -7.14 -5.29 -6.35
N PHE A 92 -6.94 -6.36 -7.13
CA PHE A 92 -6.25 -6.29 -8.43
C PHE A 92 -6.94 -5.37 -9.43
N ALA A 93 -8.25 -5.58 -9.64
CA ALA A 93 -9.04 -4.78 -10.55
C ALA A 93 -9.04 -3.31 -10.11
N ASN A 94 -9.42 -3.05 -8.86
CA ASN A 94 -9.53 -1.69 -8.32
C ASN A 94 -8.18 -0.96 -8.29
N GLY A 95 -7.08 -1.66 -8.03
CA GLY A 95 -5.73 -1.10 -8.16
C GLY A 95 -5.40 -0.67 -9.59
N THR A 96 -5.72 -1.51 -10.57
CA THR A 96 -5.53 -1.19 -11.99
C THR A 96 -6.41 -0.03 -12.44
N LEU A 97 -7.70 -0.04 -12.06
CA LEU A 97 -8.65 1.03 -12.36
C LEU A 97 -8.17 2.37 -11.78
N SER A 98 -7.76 2.39 -10.51
CA SER A 98 -7.38 3.62 -9.83
C SER A 98 -6.17 4.34 -10.44
N HIS A 99 -5.22 3.59 -11.00
CA HIS A 99 -4.07 4.15 -11.71
C HIS A 99 -4.34 4.39 -13.20
N GLY A 100 -5.53 4.03 -13.68
CA GLY A 100 -5.82 3.90 -15.10
C GLY A 100 -5.85 5.21 -15.89
N LEU A 101 -5.84 6.37 -15.24
CA LEU A 101 -5.66 7.67 -15.89
C LEU A 101 -4.32 8.32 -15.54
N VAL A 102 -3.53 7.73 -14.65
CA VAL A 102 -2.33 8.35 -14.08
C VAL A 102 -2.64 9.69 -13.39
N ARG A 103 -3.91 9.91 -12.99
CA ARG A 103 -4.45 11.09 -12.28
C ARG A 103 -4.79 10.74 -10.82
N ASP A 104 -3.86 10.08 -10.18
CA ASP A 104 -3.95 9.60 -8.81
C ASP A 104 -2.99 10.37 -7.89
N ASP A 105 -3.13 10.09 -6.61
CA ASP A 105 -2.28 10.63 -5.56
C ASP A 105 -0.81 10.25 -5.73
N MET A 106 0.09 11.03 -5.14
CA MET A 106 1.50 10.68 -5.07
C MET A 106 2.09 11.14 -3.75
N HIS A 107 2.78 10.22 -3.08
CA HIS A 107 3.57 10.51 -1.90
C HIS A 107 4.97 10.95 -2.33
N VAL A 108 5.34 12.20 -2.02
CA VAL A 108 6.59 12.82 -2.51
C VAL A 108 7.83 12.07 -2.02
N GLY A 109 7.89 11.73 -0.73
CA GLY A 109 9.09 11.14 -0.12
C GLY A 109 9.42 9.73 -0.60
N SER A 110 8.43 8.99 -1.07
CA SER A 110 8.60 7.64 -1.61
C SER A 110 8.47 7.57 -3.13
N VAL A 111 8.20 8.70 -3.79
CA VAL A 111 7.96 8.80 -5.24
C VAL A 111 6.87 7.80 -5.70
N SER A 112 5.89 7.48 -4.84
CA SER A 112 4.97 6.37 -5.04
C SER A 112 3.50 6.79 -5.03
N HIS A 113 2.69 6.11 -5.83
CA HIS A 113 1.23 6.26 -5.91
C HIS A 113 0.54 5.36 -4.86
N LEU A 114 0.79 5.62 -3.58
CA LEU A 114 0.41 4.70 -2.51
C LEU A 114 -1.10 4.49 -2.40
N GLY A 115 -1.92 5.52 -2.68
CA GLY A 115 -3.38 5.41 -2.62
C GLY A 115 -3.92 4.31 -3.53
N THR A 116 -3.36 4.20 -4.74
CA THR A 116 -3.73 3.18 -5.76
C THR A 116 -3.49 1.74 -5.33
N VAL A 117 -2.77 1.51 -4.23
CA VAL A 117 -2.56 0.17 -3.65
C VAL A 117 -3.30 0.04 -2.32
N LEU A 118 -3.19 1.06 -1.46
CA LEU A 118 -3.80 1.10 -0.13
C LEU A 118 -5.32 1.01 -0.15
N VAL A 119 -5.98 1.90 -0.89
CA VAL A 119 -7.45 2.00 -0.86
C VAL A 119 -8.09 0.76 -1.50
N PRO A 120 -7.61 0.23 -2.65
CA PRO A 120 -8.13 -1.02 -3.20
C PRO A 120 -7.97 -2.22 -2.28
N ALA A 121 -6.82 -2.37 -1.60
CA ALA A 121 -6.60 -3.44 -0.65
C ALA A 121 -7.52 -3.32 0.58
N LEU A 122 -7.70 -2.10 1.11
CA LEU A 122 -8.60 -1.86 2.25
C LEU A 122 -10.07 -2.07 1.88
N LEU A 123 -10.51 -1.61 0.71
CA LEU A 123 -11.88 -1.85 0.22
C LEU A 123 -12.14 -3.35 0.04
N ALA A 124 -11.15 -4.12 -0.39
CA ALA A 124 -11.29 -5.56 -0.46
C ALA A 124 -11.37 -6.20 0.94
N LEU A 125 -10.48 -5.83 1.87
CA LEU A 125 -10.42 -6.43 3.19
C LEU A 125 -11.61 -6.05 4.10
N VAL A 126 -12.14 -4.82 3.95
CA VAL A 126 -13.21 -4.30 4.82
C VAL A 126 -14.51 -5.09 4.71
N GLU A 127 -14.78 -5.71 3.56
CA GLU A 127 -15.95 -6.59 3.34
C GLU A 127 -15.98 -7.79 4.28
N THR A 128 -14.81 -8.19 4.79
CA THR A 128 -14.67 -9.28 5.76
C THR A 128 -14.26 -8.81 7.15
N ALA A 129 -14.02 -7.51 7.32
CA ALA A 129 -13.64 -6.92 8.58
C ALA A 129 -14.88 -6.44 9.35
N ASN A 130 -14.87 -6.59 10.67
CA ASN A 130 -15.86 -5.93 11.54
C ASN A 130 -15.40 -4.48 11.83
N ALA A 131 -15.30 -3.65 10.78
CA ALA A 131 -14.70 -2.33 10.83
C ALA A 131 -15.61 -1.25 10.22
N GLY A 132 -15.69 -0.09 10.86
CA GLY A 132 -16.40 1.07 10.35
C GLY A 132 -15.49 2.05 9.61
N GLY A 133 -16.05 3.17 9.18
CA GLY A 133 -15.29 4.19 8.45
C GLY A 133 -14.15 4.82 9.26
N LYS A 134 -14.23 4.84 10.59
CA LYS A 134 -13.14 5.35 11.45
C LYS A 134 -11.94 4.40 11.44
N GLU A 135 -12.20 3.11 11.57
CA GLU A 135 -11.20 2.05 11.52
C GLU A 135 -10.56 2.00 10.13
N PHE A 136 -11.36 2.13 9.07
CA PHE A 136 -10.87 2.24 7.70
C PHE A 136 -9.91 3.42 7.52
N LEU A 137 -10.30 4.63 7.95
CA LEU A 137 -9.44 5.81 7.84
C LEU A 137 -8.18 5.68 8.69
N ALA A 138 -8.27 5.07 9.87
CA ALA A 138 -7.10 4.83 10.71
C ALA A 138 -6.11 3.85 10.06
N ALA A 139 -6.62 2.78 9.45
CA ALA A 139 -5.84 1.82 8.69
C ALA A 139 -5.18 2.47 7.45
N LEU A 140 -5.90 3.33 6.74
CA LEU A 140 -5.35 4.08 5.60
C LEU A 140 -4.18 4.97 6.03
N VAL A 141 -4.34 5.74 7.11
CA VAL A 141 -3.29 6.61 7.65
C VAL A 141 -2.06 5.80 8.08
N ALA A 142 -2.27 4.67 8.76
CA ALA A 142 -1.20 3.72 9.12
C ALA A 142 -0.43 3.21 7.90
N GLY A 143 -1.13 2.85 6.82
CA GLY A 143 -0.51 2.40 5.59
C GLY A 143 0.35 3.47 4.90
N TYR A 144 -0.16 4.71 4.81
CA TYR A 144 0.64 5.83 4.30
C TYR A 144 1.86 6.12 5.17
N GLU A 145 1.74 6.02 6.50
CA GLU A 145 2.87 6.22 7.41
C GLU A 145 3.97 5.18 7.15
N VAL A 146 3.63 3.90 7.20
CA VAL A 146 4.62 2.82 6.95
C VAL A 146 5.17 2.90 5.54
N GLY A 147 4.31 3.06 4.53
CA GLY A 147 4.73 3.19 3.14
C GLY A 147 5.64 4.40 2.91
N GLY A 148 5.31 5.55 3.49
CA GLY A 148 6.13 6.76 3.40
C GLY A 148 7.51 6.57 4.03
N LYS A 149 7.58 6.02 5.25
CA LYS A 149 8.85 5.75 5.93
C LYS A 149 9.69 4.71 5.19
N VAL A 150 9.12 3.58 4.77
CA VAL A 150 9.82 2.55 3.98
C VAL A 150 10.31 3.12 2.66
N GLY A 151 9.45 3.86 1.96
CA GLY A 151 9.79 4.47 0.69
C GLY A 151 10.93 5.47 0.79
N ARG A 152 11.01 6.28 1.85
CA ARG A 152 12.15 7.19 2.08
C ARG A 152 13.47 6.46 2.32
N MET A 153 13.43 5.26 2.88
CA MET A 153 14.64 4.44 3.09
C MET A 153 15.09 3.76 1.80
N VAL A 154 14.13 3.31 0.99
CA VAL A 154 14.39 2.49 -0.20
C VAL A 154 14.63 3.32 -1.45
N MET A 155 13.78 4.31 -1.70
CA MET A 155 13.66 4.96 -3.00
C MET A 155 14.61 6.14 -3.13
N ASP A 156 15.32 6.17 -4.24
CA ASP A 156 16.03 7.34 -4.74
C ASP A 156 15.97 7.36 -6.28
N VAL A 157 16.75 8.26 -6.90
CA VAL A 157 16.80 8.41 -8.36
C VAL A 157 17.36 7.15 -9.04
N GLU A 158 18.32 6.45 -8.43
CA GLU A 158 18.94 5.25 -9.02
C GLU A 158 17.97 4.07 -8.99
N VAL A 159 17.32 3.85 -7.85
CA VAL A 159 16.31 2.78 -7.69
C VAL A 159 15.10 3.05 -8.58
N SER A 160 14.57 4.28 -8.58
CA SER A 160 13.37 4.62 -9.37
C SER A 160 13.59 4.63 -10.88
N ARG A 161 14.85 4.69 -11.34
CA ARG A 161 15.19 4.52 -12.75
C ARG A 161 14.93 3.08 -13.23
N ILE A 162 15.19 2.09 -12.39
CA ILE A 162 15.12 0.66 -12.75
C ILE A 162 13.80 0.05 -12.30
N PHE A 163 13.36 0.38 -11.09
CA PHE A 163 12.20 -0.22 -10.44
C PHE A 163 11.07 0.79 -10.25
N ARG A 164 9.82 0.32 -10.38
CA ARG A 164 8.64 1.15 -10.11
C ARG A 164 8.52 1.37 -8.59
N PRO A 165 8.53 2.63 -8.10
CA PRO A 165 8.41 2.91 -6.68
C PRO A 165 7.12 2.35 -6.06
N THR A 166 6.00 2.51 -6.77
CA THR A 166 4.67 2.08 -6.28
C THR A 166 4.61 0.58 -5.98
N GLY A 167 5.10 -0.30 -6.84
CA GLY A 167 5.08 -1.74 -6.53
C GLY A 167 6.24 -2.22 -5.66
N THR A 168 7.26 -1.37 -5.45
CA THR A 168 8.33 -1.64 -4.49
C THR A 168 7.88 -1.34 -3.05
N VAL A 169 7.10 -0.29 -2.85
CA VAL A 169 6.70 0.18 -1.51
C VAL A 169 5.25 -0.15 -1.17
N GLY A 170 4.39 -0.14 -2.19
CA GLY A 170 2.94 -0.31 -2.06
C GLY A 170 2.50 -1.60 -1.38
N PRO A 171 3.07 -2.79 -1.68
CA PRO A 171 2.67 -4.02 -1.00
C PRO A 171 2.83 -3.93 0.53
N ILE A 172 3.94 -3.35 0.99
CA ILE A 172 4.26 -3.20 2.42
C ILE A 172 3.31 -2.18 3.07
N ALA A 173 3.04 -1.07 2.38
CA ALA A 173 2.09 -0.05 2.83
C ALA A 173 0.67 -0.64 2.98
N ALA A 174 0.20 -1.38 1.98
CA ALA A 174 -1.11 -2.04 2.02
C ALA A 174 -1.18 -3.17 3.04
N ALA A 175 -0.07 -3.89 3.28
CA ALA A 175 -0.01 -4.88 4.36
C ALA A 175 -0.10 -4.24 5.75
N ALA A 176 0.58 -3.11 5.98
CA ALA A 176 0.42 -2.34 7.21
C ALA A 176 -1.04 -1.88 7.42
N ALA A 177 -1.66 -1.37 6.36
CA ALA A 177 -3.05 -0.92 6.41
C ALA A 177 -4.00 -2.08 6.69
N GLY A 178 -3.88 -3.18 5.95
CA GLY A 178 -4.71 -4.38 6.11
C GLY A 178 -4.55 -5.01 7.49
N ALA A 179 -3.32 -5.15 7.98
CA ALA A 179 -3.06 -5.65 9.33
C ALA A 179 -3.72 -4.77 10.40
N LYS A 180 -3.67 -3.44 10.22
CA LYS A 180 -4.34 -2.50 11.11
C LYS A 180 -5.86 -2.63 11.07
N LEU A 181 -6.44 -2.77 9.87
CA LEU A 181 -7.88 -2.90 9.67
C LEU A 181 -8.43 -4.19 10.31
N LEU A 182 -7.71 -5.30 10.17
CA LEU A 182 -8.11 -6.60 10.72
C LEU A 182 -7.75 -6.78 12.20
N GLY A 183 -7.02 -5.82 12.80
CA GLY A 183 -6.61 -5.90 14.20
C GLY A 183 -5.60 -7.02 14.48
N LEU A 184 -4.69 -7.30 13.54
CA LEU A 184 -3.67 -8.34 13.70
C LEU A 184 -2.72 -8.03 14.87
N THR A 185 -2.19 -9.09 15.51
CA THR A 185 -1.18 -8.94 16.58
C THR A 185 0.13 -8.36 16.03
N PRO A 186 1.07 -7.89 16.87
CA PRO A 186 2.40 -7.48 16.42
C PRO A 186 3.13 -8.57 15.62
N GLU A 187 3.01 -9.84 16.02
CA GLU A 187 3.67 -10.97 15.36
C GLU A 187 3.07 -11.22 13.97
N GLN A 188 1.73 -11.23 13.88
CA GLN A 188 1.02 -11.36 12.59
C GLN A 188 1.29 -10.16 11.69
N THR A 189 1.30 -8.94 12.24
CA THR A 189 1.62 -7.73 11.48
C THR A 189 3.06 -7.78 10.95
N THR A 190 4.01 -8.25 11.76
CA THR A 190 5.40 -8.47 11.31
C THR A 190 5.45 -9.44 10.13
N ALA A 191 4.73 -10.56 10.21
CA ALA A 191 4.66 -11.54 9.14
C ALA A 191 4.02 -10.95 7.87
N ALA A 192 2.93 -10.18 8.00
CA ALA A 192 2.26 -9.53 6.88
C ALA A 192 3.20 -8.57 6.14
N LEU A 193 3.95 -7.74 6.87
CA LEU A 193 4.94 -6.82 6.29
C LEU A 193 6.06 -7.58 5.57
N ALA A 194 6.57 -8.64 6.19
CA ALA A 194 7.64 -9.45 5.62
C ALA A 194 7.20 -10.21 4.36
N LEU A 195 6.02 -10.83 4.38
CA LEU A 195 5.44 -11.51 3.22
C LEU A 195 5.19 -10.52 2.08
N ALA A 196 4.63 -9.35 2.38
CA ALA A 196 4.37 -8.33 1.38
C ALA A 196 5.67 -7.77 0.78
N ALA A 197 6.71 -7.56 1.59
CA ALA A 197 8.03 -7.15 1.11
C ALA A 197 8.62 -8.17 0.12
N ASN A 198 8.38 -9.47 0.33
CA ASN A 198 8.85 -10.52 -0.58
C ASN A 198 8.07 -10.59 -1.91
N THR A 199 6.96 -9.85 -2.03
CA THR A 199 6.23 -9.66 -3.30
C THR A 199 6.56 -8.34 -3.99
N ALA A 200 7.37 -7.49 -3.32
CA ALA A 200 7.69 -6.16 -3.80
C ALA A 200 8.79 -6.19 -4.86
N ALA A 201 8.61 -5.34 -5.88
CA ALA A 201 9.52 -4.93 -6.95
C ALA A 201 8.65 -4.56 -8.16
N GLY A 202 9.25 -4.52 -9.35
CA GLY A 202 8.60 -4.33 -10.65
C GLY A 202 9.42 -3.38 -11.49
N TYR A 203 9.50 -3.65 -12.79
CA TYR A 203 10.45 -2.97 -13.67
C TYR A 203 9.85 -1.71 -14.29
N ASN A 204 10.68 -0.70 -14.49
CA ASN A 204 10.28 0.59 -15.03
C ASN A 204 10.45 0.71 -16.57
N GLU A 205 10.53 -0.43 -17.27
CA GLU A 205 10.78 -0.50 -18.73
C GLU A 205 9.66 0.13 -19.57
N TRP A 206 8.43 0.16 -19.05
CA TRP A 206 7.26 0.74 -19.73
C TRP A 206 7.50 2.14 -20.29
N ALA A 207 8.32 2.95 -19.62
CA ALA A 207 8.61 4.32 -20.06
C ALA A 207 9.43 4.36 -21.35
N GLY A 208 10.23 3.32 -21.63
CA GLY A 208 11.00 3.19 -22.86
C GLY A 208 10.17 2.66 -24.04
N THR A 209 9.20 1.78 -23.77
CA THR A 209 8.41 1.08 -24.80
C THR A 209 7.01 1.65 -25.02
N GLY A 210 6.51 2.47 -24.09
CA GLY A 210 5.09 2.85 -24.04
C GLY A 210 4.18 1.72 -23.54
N GLY A 211 4.73 0.79 -22.75
CA GLY A 211 4.04 -0.39 -22.26
C GLY A 211 2.89 -0.10 -21.27
N SER A 212 1.89 -0.98 -21.24
CA SER A 212 0.71 -0.86 -20.36
C SER A 212 0.89 -1.55 -19.00
N GLU A 213 1.99 -2.27 -18.80
CA GLU A 213 2.32 -2.97 -17.55
C GLU A 213 2.36 -2.05 -16.32
N MET A 214 2.58 -0.74 -16.52
CA MET A 214 2.51 0.25 -15.43
C MET A 214 1.14 0.29 -14.75
N PHE A 215 0.05 0.03 -15.48
CA PHE A 215 -1.32 0.07 -14.94
C PHE A 215 -1.61 -1.16 -14.09
N PHE A 216 -1.28 -2.35 -14.60
CA PHE A 216 -1.53 -3.62 -13.91
C PHE A 216 -0.67 -3.79 -12.66
N HIS A 217 0.51 -3.18 -12.63
CA HIS A 217 1.44 -3.39 -11.53
C HIS A 217 0.93 -2.85 -10.18
N ASN A 218 0.13 -1.79 -10.18
CA ASN A 218 -0.52 -1.32 -8.94
C ASN A 218 -1.59 -2.34 -8.48
N GLY A 219 -2.31 -2.95 -9.42
CA GLY A 219 -3.20 -4.07 -9.14
C GLY A 219 -2.47 -5.29 -8.57
N PHE A 220 -1.32 -5.69 -9.14
CA PHE A 220 -0.52 -6.80 -8.62
C PHE A 220 -0.05 -6.51 -7.19
N ALA A 221 0.41 -5.29 -6.92
CA ALA A 221 0.81 -4.87 -5.58
C ALA A 221 -0.35 -4.98 -4.57
N ALA A 222 -1.55 -4.52 -4.94
CA ALA A 222 -2.72 -4.57 -4.07
C ALA A 222 -3.17 -6.03 -3.80
N ARG A 223 -3.21 -6.86 -4.85
CA ARG A 223 -3.50 -8.29 -4.75
C ARG A 223 -2.54 -9.00 -3.80
N SER A 224 -1.24 -8.81 -4.01
CA SER A 224 -0.21 -9.45 -3.19
C SER A 224 -0.29 -9.03 -1.72
N ALA A 225 -0.59 -7.76 -1.44
CA ALA A 225 -0.77 -7.28 -0.07
C ALA A 225 -1.98 -7.93 0.62
N VAL A 226 -3.12 -8.04 -0.06
CA VAL A 226 -4.30 -8.74 0.47
C VAL A 226 -3.96 -10.18 0.83
N THR A 227 -3.30 -10.90 -0.08
CA THR A 227 -2.85 -12.28 0.17
C THR A 227 -1.87 -12.37 1.34
N ALA A 228 -0.89 -11.46 1.43
CA ALA A 228 0.09 -11.44 2.52
C ALA A 228 -0.57 -11.21 3.89
N VAL A 229 -1.55 -10.30 3.96
CA VAL A 229 -2.32 -10.03 5.19
C VAL A 229 -3.15 -11.25 5.59
N GLN A 230 -3.82 -11.90 4.64
CA GLN A 230 -4.61 -13.10 4.91
C GLN A 230 -3.73 -14.28 5.37
N LEU A 231 -2.58 -14.50 4.73
CA LEU A 231 -1.62 -15.51 5.18
C LEU A 231 -1.17 -15.28 6.62
N ALA A 232 -0.84 -14.03 6.97
CA ALA A 232 -0.45 -13.67 8.33
C ALA A 232 -1.60 -13.84 9.35
N ALA A 233 -2.84 -13.52 8.94
CA ALA A 233 -4.03 -13.73 9.77
C ALA A 233 -4.25 -15.23 10.09
N GLU A 234 -3.96 -16.11 9.13
CA GLU A 234 -3.97 -17.58 9.30
C GLU A 234 -2.74 -18.13 10.05
N GLY A 235 -1.85 -17.27 10.54
CA GLY A 235 -0.70 -17.66 11.35
C GLY A 235 0.56 -18.02 10.57
N ALA A 236 0.65 -17.65 9.29
CA ALA A 236 1.91 -17.79 8.55
C ALA A 236 3.03 -17.00 9.23
N TYR A 237 4.20 -17.62 9.32
CA TYR A 237 5.43 -17.01 9.82
C TYR A 237 6.31 -16.53 8.67
N ALA A 238 6.95 -15.39 8.82
CA ALA A 238 7.93 -14.87 7.88
C ALA A 238 9.09 -14.19 8.62
N SER A 239 10.22 -14.00 7.92
CA SER A 239 11.45 -13.48 8.52
C SER A 239 11.22 -12.08 9.12
N PRO A 240 11.46 -11.87 10.43
CA PRO A 240 11.29 -10.55 11.05
C PRO A 240 12.28 -9.51 10.51
N THR A 241 13.39 -9.95 9.91
CA THR A 241 14.42 -9.11 9.29
C THR A 241 14.23 -8.97 7.78
N ALA A 242 13.04 -9.25 7.22
CA ALA A 242 12.80 -9.16 5.78
C ALA A 242 13.06 -7.76 5.18
N LEU A 243 12.98 -6.70 5.99
CA LEU A 243 13.26 -5.34 5.55
C LEU A 243 14.73 -4.94 5.69
N ASP A 244 15.37 -5.27 6.81
CA ASP A 244 16.71 -4.76 7.23
C ASP A 244 17.77 -5.83 7.55
N GLY A 245 17.51 -7.11 7.23
CA GLY A 245 18.49 -8.19 7.33
C GLY A 245 19.51 -8.18 6.19
N GLU A 246 20.53 -9.03 6.29
CA GLU A 246 21.62 -9.14 5.29
C GLU A 246 21.14 -9.47 3.88
N ALA A 247 20.05 -10.23 3.77
CA ALA A 247 19.36 -10.54 2.51
C ALA A 247 17.94 -9.93 2.49
N GLY A 248 17.72 -8.85 3.23
CA GLY A 248 16.45 -8.13 3.28
C GLY A 248 16.30 -7.10 2.16
N MET A 249 15.15 -6.44 2.13
CA MET A 249 14.79 -5.44 1.14
C MET A 249 15.85 -4.34 0.97
N LEU A 250 16.34 -3.75 2.07
CA LEU A 250 17.36 -2.70 1.99
C LEU A 250 18.64 -3.20 1.33
N ALA A 251 19.10 -4.40 1.68
CA ALA A 251 20.27 -5.01 1.07
C ALA A 251 20.07 -5.27 -0.43
N ALA A 252 18.90 -5.77 -0.83
CA ALA A 252 18.56 -6.04 -2.23
C ALA A 252 18.61 -4.77 -3.11
N PHE A 253 18.18 -3.62 -2.55
CA PHE A 253 18.24 -2.32 -3.23
C PHE A 253 19.54 -1.53 -2.93
N ARG A 254 20.56 -2.17 -2.34
CA ARG A 254 21.85 -1.55 -1.99
C ARG A 254 21.71 -0.29 -1.12
N ARG A 255 20.74 -0.32 -0.20
CA ARG A 255 20.46 0.79 0.72
C ARG A 255 21.16 0.56 2.05
N PRO A 256 21.77 1.61 2.63
CA PRO A 256 22.30 1.49 3.97
C PRO A 256 21.15 1.22 4.95
N ARG A 257 21.41 0.39 5.95
CA ARG A 257 20.52 0.31 7.11
C ARG A 257 20.54 1.68 7.81
N PRO A 258 19.39 2.30 8.07
CA PRO A 258 19.39 3.59 8.76
C PRO A 258 19.96 3.42 10.18
N PRO A 259 20.69 4.42 10.70
CA PRO A 259 21.27 4.36 12.05
C PRO A 259 20.19 4.27 13.13
N SER A 260 18.99 4.76 12.83
CA SER A 260 17.80 4.62 13.62
C SER A 260 16.59 4.44 12.71
N VAL A 261 15.72 3.50 13.02
CA VAL A 261 14.43 3.36 12.34
C VAL A 261 13.55 4.57 12.68
N PRO A 262 12.90 5.21 11.70
CA PRO A 262 11.96 6.29 11.97
C PRO A 262 10.81 5.80 12.85
N GLU A 263 10.56 6.50 13.96
CA GLU A 263 9.36 6.28 14.74
C GLU A 263 8.12 6.68 13.93
N LEU A 264 7.09 5.83 13.94
CA LEU A 264 5.84 6.12 13.24
C LEU A 264 5.13 7.27 13.96
N PHE A 265 4.71 8.28 13.19
CA PHE A 265 4.01 9.48 13.67
C PHE A 265 4.77 10.34 14.68
N ALA A 266 6.10 10.16 14.81
CA ALA A 266 6.93 11.07 15.62
C ALA A 266 7.06 12.46 14.98
N ASP A 267 7.04 12.50 13.64
CA ASP A 267 7.02 13.73 12.85
C ASP A 267 5.63 13.98 12.26
N ARG A 268 5.56 14.93 11.31
CA ARG A 268 4.38 15.13 10.47
C ARG A 268 4.01 13.82 9.75
N ALA A 269 2.76 13.37 9.93
CA ALA A 269 2.24 12.15 9.32
C ALA A 269 2.46 12.14 7.79
N GLU A 270 2.95 11.04 7.24
CA GLU A 270 3.37 10.92 5.84
C GLU A 270 2.22 11.16 4.86
N ILE A 271 0.98 10.85 5.25
CA ILE A 271 -0.21 11.12 4.42
C ILE A 271 -0.36 12.62 4.08
N LEU A 272 0.15 13.51 4.94
CA LEU A 272 0.11 14.95 4.69
C LEU A 272 1.14 15.41 3.65
N ALA A 273 2.10 14.55 3.27
CA ALA A 273 3.04 14.79 2.18
C ALA A 273 2.51 14.28 0.81
N VAL A 274 1.30 13.71 0.78
CA VAL A 274 0.63 13.31 -0.45
C VAL A 274 0.08 14.53 -1.18
N PHE A 275 0.25 14.60 -2.50
CA PHE A 275 -0.44 15.57 -3.36
C PHE A 275 -1.31 14.85 -4.39
N PHE A 276 -2.23 15.60 -4.98
CA PHE A 276 -3.15 15.11 -6.01
C PHE A 276 -2.78 15.74 -7.34
N LYS A 277 -2.72 14.93 -8.41
CA LYS A 277 -2.37 15.42 -9.73
C LYS A 277 -3.53 16.18 -10.36
N PRO A 278 -3.33 17.42 -10.84
CA PRO A 278 -4.37 18.18 -11.51
C PRO A 278 -4.75 17.62 -12.89
N VAL A 279 -3.82 16.97 -13.60
CA VAL A 279 -4.04 16.44 -14.96
C VAL A 279 -3.61 14.96 -15.09
N PRO A 280 -4.24 14.17 -15.99
CA PRO A 280 -3.96 12.75 -16.18
C PRO A 280 -2.64 12.50 -16.93
N ALA A 281 -1.53 12.69 -16.22
CA ALA A 281 -0.18 12.54 -16.78
C ALA A 281 0.84 12.08 -15.74
N CYS A 282 1.98 11.57 -16.20
CA CYS A 282 3.15 11.33 -15.34
C CYS A 282 3.50 12.59 -14.53
N ASN A 283 4.00 12.42 -13.30
CA ASN A 283 4.35 13.56 -12.44
C ASN A 283 5.35 14.52 -13.11
N PHE A 284 6.32 13.99 -13.85
CA PHE A 284 7.31 14.77 -14.58
C PHE A 284 6.75 15.52 -15.81
N ALA A 285 5.50 15.23 -16.19
CA ALA A 285 4.80 15.87 -17.30
C ALA A 285 3.63 16.76 -16.84
N GLN A 286 3.49 17.02 -15.53
CA GLN A 286 2.38 17.84 -15.02
C GLN A 286 2.47 19.30 -15.48
N THR A 287 3.64 19.92 -15.38
CA THR A 287 3.85 21.32 -15.80
C THR A 287 3.57 21.54 -17.29
N PRO A 288 4.09 20.74 -18.25
CA PRO A 288 3.79 20.94 -19.66
C PRO A 288 2.36 20.58 -20.09
N ALA A 289 1.57 19.92 -19.23
CA ALA A 289 0.20 19.49 -19.52
C ALA A 289 -0.88 20.42 -18.93
N GLN A 290 -0.50 21.49 -18.24
CA GLN A 290 -1.37 22.54 -17.70
C GLN A 290 -1.39 23.76 -18.62
#